data_AF-A0A9W6HLF9-F1
#
_entry.id   AF-A0A9W6HLF9-F1
#
_cell.length_a   1.000
_cell.length_b   1.000
_cell.length_c   1.000
_cell.angle_alpha   90.00
_cell.angle_beta   90.00
_cell.angle_gamma   90.00
#
_symmetry.space_group_name_H-M   'P 1'
#
loop_
_entity.id
_entity.type
_entity.pdbx_description
1 polymer ?
#
loop_
_entity_poly.entity_id
_entity_poly.type
_entity_poly.pdbx_seq_one_letter_code
_entity_poly.pdbx_strand_id
1 'polypeptide(L)'
;MSSAGTRPAPDVLKWIVPIEAVRRVGVLTALADEGDGAAVALGDVAAHHVRLRSDGLVPAFGAAPSGFVPWRQVRELDADIPATWVPAPAVMDVVGPLLEGVFGGSGSIAETPTFPVRIVADDGARLEWRATPHYLSGYRRRDAAVAARLLAHLVARADARILLSRPHEMLGRLAQILPKT
;
A
#
# COMPACT_ATOMS: atom_id res chain seq x y z
N MET A 1 -9.85 43.42 49.59
CA MET A 1 -9.16 43.68 48.31
C MET A 1 -8.81 42.34 47.70
N SER A 2 -9.51 41.97 46.63
CA SER A 2 -9.42 40.66 45.96
C SER A 2 -8.23 40.66 44.99
N SER A 3 -7.32 39.70 45.11
CA SER A 3 -6.28 39.43 44.10
C SER A 3 -6.69 38.19 43.32
N ALA A 4 -7.00 38.40 42.04
CA ALA A 4 -7.46 37.38 41.11
C ALA A 4 -6.30 36.44 40.73
N GLY A 5 -6.53 35.13 40.90
CA GLY A 5 -5.65 34.10 40.40
C GLY A 5 -5.77 33.97 38.88
N THR A 6 -4.69 34.27 38.17
CA THR A 6 -4.54 33.97 36.74
C THR A 6 -4.33 32.46 36.58
N ARG A 7 -5.33 31.75 36.03
CA ARG A 7 -5.13 30.38 35.53
C ARG A 7 -4.22 30.44 34.29
N PRO A 8 -3.15 29.64 34.19
CA PRO A 8 -2.47 29.47 32.92
C PRO A 8 -3.39 28.75 31.93
N ALA A 9 -3.34 29.19 30.67
CA ALA A 9 -4.11 28.66 29.55
C ALA A 9 -3.81 27.17 29.30
N PRO A 10 -4.79 26.38 28.81
CA PRO A 10 -4.56 24.97 28.50
C PRO A 10 -3.56 24.82 27.34
N ASP A 11 -2.61 23.90 27.52
CA ASP A 11 -1.60 23.45 26.56
C ASP A 11 -2.16 23.27 25.15
N VAL A 12 -1.70 24.12 24.22
CA VAL A 12 -1.95 24.02 22.76
C VAL A 12 -0.88 23.13 22.08
N LEU A 13 -0.36 22.13 22.80
CA LEU A 13 0.65 21.17 22.31
C LEU A 13 0.14 19.72 22.30
N LYS A 14 -1.12 19.55 21.94
CA LYS A 14 -1.72 18.33 21.40
C LYS A 14 -2.09 18.73 19.96
N TRP A 15 -1.52 18.21 18.87
CA TRP A 15 -1.19 16.84 18.54
C TRP A 15 -0.12 16.87 17.44
N ILE A 16 1.12 16.51 17.76
CA ILE A 16 1.93 15.83 16.76
C ILE A 16 1.58 14.36 16.97
N VAL A 17 0.59 13.87 16.23
CA VAL A 17 0.44 12.42 16.08
C VAL A 17 1.81 11.98 15.56
N PRO A 18 2.56 11.13 16.29
CA PRO A 18 3.76 10.57 15.71
C PRO A 18 3.29 9.85 14.47
N ILE A 19 3.74 10.30 13.30
CA ILE A 19 3.63 9.54 12.06
C ILE A 19 4.30 8.22 12.41
N GLU A 20 3.52 7.19 12.76
CA GLU A 20 4.02 5.83 12.82
C GLU A 20 4.74 5.64 11.50
N ALA A 21 6.06 5.49 11.54
CA ALA A 21 6.89 5.50 10.35
C ALA A 21 6.31 4.47 9.39
N VAL A 22 5.68 4.94 8.31
CA VAL A 22 4.91 4.13 7.37
C VAL A 22 5.77 2.96 6.95
N ARG A 23 5.47 1.77 7.48
CA ARG A 23 6.32 0.61 7.24
C ARG A 23 6.00 0.06 5.87
N ARG A 24 6.93 0.21 4.95
CA ARG A 24 6.81 -0.21 3.55
C ARG A 24 7.81 -1.32 3.21
N VAL A 25 7.36 -2.29 2.43
CA VAL A 25 8.19 -3.35 1.83
C VAL A 25 7.77 -3.49 0.36
N GLY A 26 8.56 -2.92 -0.55
CA GLY A 26 8.23 -2.89 -1.97
C GLY A 26 6.90 -2.18 -2.26
N VAL A 27 5.96 -2.93 -2.82
CA VAL A 27 4.59 -2.49 -3.15
C VAL A 27 3.64 -2.52 -1.94
N LEU A 28 4.08 -3.12 -0.81
CA LEU A 28 3.26 -3.30 0.37
C LEU A 28 3.49 -2.17 1.37
N THR A 29 2.41 -1.60 1.90
CA THR A 29 2.45 -0.57 2.94
C THR A 29 1.57 -0.98 4.12
N ALA A 30 2.07 -0.88 5.35
CA ALA A 30 1.26 -1.09 6.55
C ALA A 30 0.31 0.09 6.74
N LEU A 31 -0.96 -0.20 6.99
CA LEU A 31 -1.98 0.78 7.36
C LEU A 31 -2.42 0.51 8.80
N ALA A 32 -2.27 1.52 9.66
CA ALA A 32 -2.76 1.48 11.03
C ALA A 32 -4.30 1.53 11.07
N ASP A 33 -4.86 1.21 12.24
CA ASP A 33 -6.30 1.25 12.50
C ASP A 33 -6.80 2.69 12.69
N GLU A 34 -6.80 3.46 11.59
CA GLU A 34 -7.30 4.84 11.55
C GLU A 34 -8.71 4.88 10.93
N GLY A 35 -9.64 4.09 11.48
CA GLY A 35 -11.08 4.16 11.18
C GLY A 35 -11.63 3.06 10.26
N ASP A 36 -10.81 2.53 9.34
CA ASP A 36 -11.20 1.46 8.40
C ASP A 36 -10.60 0.08 8.73
N GLY A 37 -10.03 -0.07 9.92
CA GLY A 37 -9.35 -1.29 10.35
C GLY A 37 -7.90 -1.37 9.85
N ALA A 38 -7.07 -2.04 10.65
CA ALA A 38 -5.70 -2.38 10.27
C ALA A 38 -5.67 -3.21 8.97
N ALA A 39 -4.75 -2.86 8.07
CA ALA A 39 -4.63 -3.51 6.77
C ALA A 39 -3.22 -3.43 6.22
N VAL A 40 -2.96 -4.20 5.16
CA VAL A 40 -1.79 -4.01 4.30
C VAL A 40 -2.28 -3.49 2.96
N ALA A 41 -1.82 -2.32 2.55
CA ALA A 41 -2.08 -1.79 1.22
C ALA A 41 -1.15 -2.44 0.20
N LEU A 42 -1.74 -2.86 -0.92
CA LEU A 42 -1.05 -3.20 -2.17
C LEU A 42 -1.20 -2.02 -3.14
N GLY A 43 -0.11 -1.30 -3.37
CA GLY A 43 -0.08 -0.06 -4.15
C GLY A 43 0.09 1.20 -3.28
N ASP A 44 -0.01 2.36 -3.92
CA ASP A 44 0.17 3.65 -3.29
C ASP A 44 -1.05 4.08 -2.46
N VAL A 45 -0.81 4.26 -1.16
CA VAL A 45 -1.82 4.66 -0.17
C VAL A 45 -2.33 6.09 -0.40
N ALA A 46 -1.56 6.93 -1.08
CA ALA A 46 -1.97 8.28 -1.47
C ALA A 46 -2.83 8.30 -2.76
N ALA A 47 -2.95 7.17 -3.45
CA ALA A 47 -3.68 7.02 -4.70
C ALA A 47 -4.50 5.70 -4.67
N HIS A 48 -4.58 5.00 -5.80
CA HIS A 48 -5.32 3.74 -5.89
C HIS A 48 -4.54 2.59 -5.24
N HIS A 49 -5.15 1.91 -4.29
CA HIS A 49 -4.57 0.70 -3.68
C HIS A 49 -5.65 -0.31 -3.28
N VAL A 50 -5.22 -1.54 -3.02
CA VAL A 50 -6.07 -2.59 -2.46
C VAL A 50 -5.68 -2.83 -1.01
N ARG A 51 -6.64 -2.70 -0.09
CA ARG A 51 -6.47 -3.02 1.32
C ARG A 51 -6.70 -4.52 1.54
N LEU A 52 -5.66 -5.21 2.00
CA LEU A 52 -5.70 -6.58 2.48
C LEU A 52 -6.01 -6.55 3.98
N ARG A 53 -7.26 -6.79 4.35
CA ARG A 53 -7.72 -6.89 5.74
C ARG A 53 -7.80 -8.35 6.17
N SER A 54 -7.91 -8.63 7.46
CA SER A 54 -8.07 -10.02 7.94
C SER A 54 -9.37 -10.69 7.49
N ASP A 55 -10.42 -9.90 7.22
CA ASP A 55 -11.75 -10.35 6.81
C ASP A 55 -11.97 -10.37 5.29
N GLY A 56 -11.20 -9.60 4.52
CA GLY A 56 -11.28 -9.62 3.06
C GLY A 56 -10.45 -8.57 2.36
N LEU A 57 -10.83 -8.30 1.12
CA LEU A 57 -10.19 -7.37 0.21
C LEU A 57 -11.10 -6.16 0.00
N VAL A 58 -10.54 -4.96 0.09
CA VAL A 58 -11.26 -3.70 -0.16
C VAL A 58 -10.46 -2.85 -1.15
N PRO A 59 -11.04 -2.40 -2.27
CA PRO A 59 -10.43 -1.38 -3.09
C PRO A 59 -10.56 -0.01 -2.42
N ALA A 60 -9.47 0.74 -2.39
CA ALA A 60 -9.47 2.13 -1.97
C ALA A 60 -9.26 3.01 -3.21
N PHE A 61 -10.36 3.32 -3.90
CA PHE A 61 -10.41 4.20 -5.07
C PHE A 61 -11.35 5.37 -4.79
N GLY A 62 -10.92 6.59 -5.10
CA GLY A 62 -11.75 7.78 -4.88
C GLY A 62 -13.12 7.67 -5.55
N ALA A 63 -14.17 7.63 -4.72
CA ALA A 63 -15.59 7.85 -5.05
C ALA A 63 -16.40 6.79 -5.85
N ALA A 64 -15.84 5.65 -6.28
CA ALA A 64 -16.64 4.57 -6.89
C ALA A 64 -17.08 3.51 -5.84
N PRO A 65 -18.26 2.88 -5.96
CA PRO A 65 -18.87 2.10 -4.88
C PRO A 65 -17.93 0.98 -4.41
N SER A 66 -17.65 1.04 -3.12
CA SER A 66 -16.83 0.15 -2.30
C SER A 66 -17.13 -1.32 -2.59
N GLY A 67 -16.22 -1.98 -3.31
CA GLY A 67 -16.18 -3.43 -3.37
C GLY A 67 -15.70 -3.99 -2.04
N PHE A 68 -16.32 -5.06 -1.55
CA PHE A 68 -15.70 -5.87 -0.51
C PHE A 68 -15.77 -7.31 -0.96
N VAL A 69 -14.63 -7.98 -1.00
CA VAL A 69 -14.57 -9.40 -1.30
C VAL A 69 -14.07 -10.12 -0.04
N PRO A 70 -14.97 -10.79 0.71
CA PRO A 70 -14.59 -11.63 1.83
C PRO A 70 -13.58 -12.67 1.38
N TRP A 71 -12.55 -12.95 2.18
CA TRP A 71 -11.55 -13.96 1.81
C TRP A 71 -12.14 -15.35 1.55
N ARG A 72 -13.27 -15.67 2.19
CA ARG A 72 -14.00 -16.93 1.99
C ARG A 72 -14.65 -17.08 0.60
N GLN A 73 -14.62 -16.02 -0.20
CA GLN A 73 -15.10 -16.01 -1.58
C GLN A 73 -13.92 -15.90 -2.56
N VAL A 74 -12.69 -15.69 -2.08
CA VAL A 74 -11.52 -15.49 -2.94
C VAL A 74 -10.89 -16.84 -3.24
N ARG A 75 -11.01 -17.29 -4.49
CA ARG A 75 -10.37 -18.50 -4.99
C ARG A 75 -8.94 -18.24 -5.45
N GLU A 76 -8.75 -17.16 -6.19
CA GLU A 76 -7.45 -16.73 -6.72
C GLU A 76 -7.29 -15.22 -6.55
N LEU A 77 -6.06 -14.78 -6.25
CA LEU A 77 -5.68 -13.38 -6.15
C LEU A 77 -4.31 -13.21 -6.79
N ASP A 78 -4.24 -12.36 -7.81
CA ASP A 78 -3.02 -12.09 -8.56
C ASP A 78 -2.83 -10.58 -8.77
N ALA A 79 -1.60 -10.14 -8.91
CA ALA A 79 -1.27 -8.75 -9.16
C ALA A 79 -0.06 -8.63 -10.09
N ASP A 80 -0.22 -7.93 -11.22
CA ASP A 80 0.84 -7.70 -12.20
C ASP A 80 1.76 -6.58 -11.70
N ILE A 81 2.44 -6.80 -10.58
CA ILE A 81 3.27 -5.80 -9.92
C ILE A 81 4.43 -5.43 -10.86
N PRO A 82 4.57 -4.15 -11.27
CA PRO A 82 5.59 -3.74 -12.21
C PRO A 82 6.97 -3.97 -11.59
N ALA A 83 7.78 -4.82 -12.23
CA ALA A 83 9.10 -5.19 -11.75
C ALA A 83 10.18 -4.63 -12.67
N THR A 84 11.25 -4.09 -12.08
CA THR A 84 12.40 -3.55 -12.80
C THR A 84 13.69 -4.31 -12.51
N TRP A 85 14.59 -4.24 -13.48
CA TRP A 85 15.96 -4.74 -13.38
C TRP A 85 16.91 -3.70 -12.76
N VAL A 86 16.48 -2.45 -12.61
CA VAL A 86 17.32 -1.37 -12.09
C VAL A 86 17.52 -1.54 -10.57
N PRO A 87 18.76 -1.55 -10.06
CA PRO A 87 19.05 -1.80 -8.65
C PRO A 87 18.47 -0.75 -7.68
N ALA A 88 18.29 0.50 -8.14
CA ALA A 88 17.78 1.62 -7.35
C ALA A 88 16.60 2.34 -8.05
N PRO A 89 15.39 1.75 -8.05
CA PRO A 89 14.23 2.32 -8.75
C PRO A 89 13.87 3.72 -8.25
N ALA A 90 13.85 3.89 -6.93
CA ALA A 90 13.55 5.17 -6.27
C ALA A 90 14.50 6.32 -6.65
N VAL A 91 15.74 6.01 -7.08
CA VAL A 91 16.71 7.03 -7.51
C VAL A 91 16.46 7.44 -8.97
N MET A 92 15.98 6.53 -9.81
CA MET A 92 15.62 6.85 -11.21
C MET A 92 14.43 7.80 -11.29
N ASP A 93 13.47 7.68 -10.38
CA ASP A 93 12.28 8.54 -10.34
C ASP A 93 12.63 10.00 -9.95
N VAL A 94 13.78 10.24 -9.31
CA VAL A 94 14.29 11.59 -9.00
C VAL A 94 15.07 12.19 -10.18
N VAL A 95 15.74 11.35 -10.98
CA VAL A 95 16.58 11.80 -12.11
C VAL A 95 15.78 11.93 -13.41
N GLY A 96 14.71 11.15 -13.58
CA GLY A 96 13.84 11.19 -14.77
C GLY A 96 13.32 12.58 -15.11
N PRO A 97 12.68 13.32 -14.18
CA PRO A 97 12.16 14.66 -14.45
C PRO A 97 13.23 15.70 -14.81
N LEU A 98 14.48 15.52 -14.35
CA LEU A 98 15.61 16.39 -14.64
C LEU A 98 16.17 16.18 -16.06
N LEU A 99 16.11 14.95 -16.59
CA LEU A 99 16.51 14.65 -17.97
C LEU A 99 15.38 14.94 -18.96
N GLU A 100 14.13 14.69 -18.58
CA GLU A 100 12.95 14.98 -19.40
C GLU A 100 12.73 16.50 -19.54
N GLY A 101 13.03 17.28 -18.49
CA GLY A 101 13.01 18.75 -18.54
C GLY A 101 14.08 19.38 -19.44
N VAL A 102 15.14 18.65 -19.78
CA VAL A 102 16.22 19.13 -20.67
C VAL A 102 15.99 18.73 -22.13
N PHE A 103 15.21 17.68 -22.41
CA PHE A 103 15.05 17.14 -23.79
C PHE A 103 13.61 16.93 -24.29
N GLY A 104 12.57 16.99 -23.44
CA GLY A 104 11.24 16.46 -23.77
C GLY A 104 10.09 17.43 -23.52
N GLY A 105 10.03 18.53 -24.29
CA GLY A 105 8.82 19.34 -24.36
C GLY A 105 7.71 18.64 -25.15
N SER A 106 6.84 17.86 -24.49
CA SER A 106 5.48 17.60 -24.99
C SER A 106 4.57 17.11 -23.85
N GLY A 107 3.85 18.06 -23.23
CA GLY A 107 2.89 17.79 -22.16
C GLY A 107 1.62 17.11 -22.67
N SER A 108 1.63 15.78 -22.72
CA SER A 108 0.43 14.98 -22.49
C SER A 108 0.36 14.73 -20.98
N ILE A 109 -0.77 15.02 -20.34
CA ILE A 109 -1.01 14.56 -18.96
C ILE A 109 -1.12 13.04 -19.07
N ALA A 110 0.00 12.34 -18.91
CA ALA A 110 0.02 10.89 -18.89
C ALA A 110 -0.89 10.43 -17.75
N GLU A 111 -1.86 9.59 -18.06
CA GLU A 111 -2.68 8.91 -17.06
C GLU A 111 -1.76 8.25 -16.03
N THR A 112 -2.01 8.48 -14.74
CA THR A 112 -1.17 7.90 -13.67
C THR A 112 -1.09 6.39 -13.89
N PRO A 113 0.12 5.81 -14.08
CA PRO A 113 0.24 4.42 -14.42
C PRO A 113 -0.35 3.56 -13.30
N THR A 114 -1.09 2.52 -13.69
CA THR A 114 -1.68 1.56 -12.76
C THR A 114 -1.36 0.14 -13.17
N PHE A 115 -1.37 -0.78 -12.22
CA PHE A 115 -1.25 -2.21 -12.45
C PHE A 115 -2.52 -2.95 -12.00
N PRO A 116 -2.93 -4.01 -12.71
CA PRO A 116 -4.13 -4.77 -12.37
C PRO A 116 -3.89 -5.65 -11.14
N VAL A 117 -4.92 -5.75 -10.30
CA VAL A 117 -5.10 -6.71 -9.21
C VAL A 117 -6.34 -7.51 -9.55
N ARG A 118 -6.16 -8.79 -9.86
CA ARG A 118 -7.21 -9.70 -10.34
C ARG A 118 -7.65 -10.62 -9.22
N ILE A 119 -8.96 -10.70 -9.02
CA ILE A 119 -9.60 -11.58 -8.04
C ILE A 119 -10.50 -12.52 -8.81
N VAL A 120 -10.34 -13.82 -8.58
CA VAL A 120 -11.30 -14.82 -9.03
C VAL A 120 -12.04 -15.32 -7.81
N ALA A 121 -13.36 -15.15 -7.82
CA ALA A 121 -14.22 -15.61 -6.75
C ALA A 121 -14.55 -17.11 -6.89
N ASP A 122 -15.03 -17.73 -5.81
CA ASP A 122 -15.38 -19.15 -5.77
C ASP A 122 -16.52 -19.52 -6.74
N ASP A 123 -17.41 -18.59 -7.04
CA ASP A 123 -18.47 -18.72 -8.05
C ASP A 123 -17.95 -18.55 -9.49
N GLY A 124 -16.65 -18.30 -9.66
CA GLY A 124 -16.00 -18.07 -10.94
C GLY A 124 -16.07 -16.62 -11.44
N ALA A 125 -16.70 -15.70 -10.69
CA ALA A 125 -16.70 -14.29 -11.04
C ALA A 125 -15.27 -13.74 -11.05
N ARG A 126 -14.99 -12.86 -12.02
CA ARG A 126 -13.69 -12.22 -12.18
C ARG A 126 -13.83 -10.73 -11.93
N LEU A 127 -13.09 -10.24 -10.95
CA LEU A 127 -13.01 -8.82 -10.61
C LEU A 127 -11.59 -8.35 -10.94
N GLU A 128 -11.49 -7.18 -11.56
CA GLU A 128 -10.21 -6.52 -11.78
C GLU A 128 -10.25 -5.14 -11.13
N TRP A 129 -9.28 -4.90 -10.26
CA TRP A 129 -9.02 -3.63 -9.61
C TRP A 129 -7.69 -3.06 -10.12
N ARG A 130 -7.49 -1.75 -9.98
CA ARG A 130 -6.29 -1.07 -10.49
C ARG A 130 -5.57 -0.42 -9.32
N ALA A 131 -4.29 -0.71 -9.13
CA ALA A 131 -3.47 -0.10 -8.09
C ALA A 131 -2.38 0.79 -8.70
N THR A 132 -2.02 1.87 -8.03
CA THR A 132 -0.97 2.80 -8.44
C THR A 132 0.36 2.33 -7.84
N PRO A 133 1.46 2.27 -8.60
CA PRO A 133 2.76 1.95 -8.04
C PRO A 133 3.32 3.16 -7.27
N HIS A 134 4.15 2.88 -6.26
CA HIS A 134 4.91 3.90 -5.52
C HIS A 134 6.02 4.55 -6.35
N TYR A 135 6.50 3.82 -7.36
CA TYR A 135 7.61 4.22 -8.22
C TYR A 135 7.22 4.00 -9.68
N LEU A 136 7.43 5.00 -10.54
CA LEU A 136 7.15 4.90 -11.97
C LEU A 136 8.06 3.87 -12.65
N SER A 137 9.30 3.78 -12.18
CA SER A 137 10.26 2.76 -12.60
C SER A 137 9.94 1.34 -12.13
N GLY A 138 8.92 1.15 -11.28
CA GLY A 138 8.53 -0.15 -10.73
C GLY A 138 9.35 -0.60 -9.52
N TYR A 139 9.17 -1.86 -9.12
CA TYR A 139 9.77 -2.43 -7.92
C TYR A 139 10.93 -3.38 -8.24
N ARG A 140 11.85 -3.59 -7.29
CA ARG A 140 12.83 -4.67 -7.45
C ARG A 140 12.10 -5.99 -7.62
N ARG A 141 12.55 -6.83 -8.56
CA ARG A 141 11.95 -8.14 -8.87
C ARG A 141 11.68 -9.00 -7.64
N ARG A 142 12.62 -9.00 -6.69
CA ARG A 142 12.48 -9.76 -5.44
C ARG A 142 11.33 -9.25 -4.58
N ASP A 143 11.11 -7.93 -4.54
CA ASP A 143 10.07 -7.31 -3.71
C ASP A 143 8.69 -7.59 -4.34
N ALA A 144 8.59 -7.49 -5.68
CA ALA A 144 7.40 -7.89 -6.43
C ALA A 144 7.08 -9.40 -6.23
N ALA A 145 8.10 -10.26 -6.32
CA ALA A 145 7.93 -11.71 -6.10
C ALA A 145 7.52 -12.05 -4.66
N VAL A 146 8.06 -11.34 -3.66
CA VAL A 146 7.66 -11.54 -2.26
C VAL A 146 6.22 -11.10 -2.04
N ALA A 147 5.79 -9.97 -2.61
CA ALA A 147 4.40 -9.56 -2.55
C ALA A 147 3.47 -10.60 -3.21
N ALA A 148 3.78 -11.07 -4.42
CA ALA A 148 3.00 -12.12 -5.08
C ALA A 148 2.92 -13.42 -4.25
N ARG A 149 4.04 -13.85 -3.63
CA ARG A 149 4.07 -15.01 -2.74
C ARG A 149 3.22 -14.81 -1.49
N LEU A 150 3.22 -13.60 -0.92
CA LEU A 150 2.35 -13.27 0.21
C LEU A 150 0.88 -13.36 -0.19
N LEU A 151 0.48 -12.80 -1.34
CA LEU A 151 -0.89 -12.89 -1.84
C LEU A 151 -1.32 -14.36 -1.99
N ALA A 152 -0.51 -15.17 -2.68
CA ALA A 152 -0.78 -16.60 -2.84
C ALA A 152 -0.88 -17.34 -1.49
N HIS A 153 -0.04 -16.99 -0.52
CA HIS A 153 -0.08 -17.57 0.82
C HIS A 153 -1.35 -17.20 1.58
N LEU A 154 -1.81 -15.95 1.50
CA LEU A 154 -3.05 -15.49 2.13
C LEU A 154 -4.28 -16.15 1.52
N VAL A 155 -4.28 -16.40 0.21
CA VAL A 155 -5.33 -17.19 -0.45
C VAL A 155 -5.32 -18.62 0.07
N ALA A 156 -4.18 -19.30 0.03
CA ALA A 156 -4.05 -20.72 0.39
C ALA A 156 -4.28 -21.02 1.88
N ARG A 157 -4.03 -20.05 2.78
CA ARG A 157 -4.02 -20.26 4.23
C ARG A 157 -4.88 -19.25 4.97
N ALA A 158 -6.05 -19.70 5.41
CA ALA A 158 -6.97 -18.87 6.18
C ALA A 158 -6.37 -18.37 7.51
N ASP A 159 -5.56 -19.20 8.18
CA ASP A 159 -4.89 -18.86 9.43
C ASP A 159 -3.87 -17.72 9.25
N ALA A 160 -3.22 -17.62 8.09
CA ALA A 160 -2.24 -16.56 7.81
C ALA A 160 -2.87 -15.16 7.75
N ARG A 161 -4.18 -15.06 7.47
CA ARG A 161 -4.90 -13.78 7.34
C ARG A 161 -4.98 -13.02 8.65
N ILE A 162 -4.82 -13.70 9.80
CA ILE A 162 -4.73 -13.02 11.10
C ILE A 162 -3.54 -12.06 11.17
N LEU A 163 -2.47 -12.31 10.40
CA LEU A 163 -1.30 -11.43 10.37
C LEU A 163 -1.63 -10.04 9.83
N LEU A 164 -2.69 -9.91 9.01
CA LEU A 164 -3.15 -8.63 8.47
C LEU A 164 -3.75 -7.71 9.56
N SER A 165 -4.11 -8.27 10.73
CA SER A 165 -4.50 -7.47 11.91
C SER A 165 -3.31 -6.77 12.60
N ARG A 166 -2.07 -7.17 12.26
CA ARG A 166 -0.82 -6.59 12.79
C ARG A 166 0.13 -6.25 11.64
N PRO A 167 -0.26 -5.33 10.75
CA PRO A 167 0.44 -5.11 9.48
C PRO A 167 1.88 -4.62 9.68
N HIS A 168 2.14 -3.79 10.69
CA HIS A 168 3.47 -3.32 11.05
C HIS A 168 4.41 -4.47 11.46
N GLU A 169 3.97 -5.38 12.33
CA GLU A 169 4.78 -6.52 12.75
C GLU A 169 5.03 -7.48 11.57
N MET A 170 3.99 -7.74 10.77
CA MET A 170 4.07 -8.62 9.62
C MET A 170 5.08 -8.13 8.59
N LEU A 171 4.98 -6.86 8.17
CA LEU A 171 5.93 -6.26 7.24
C LEU A 171 7.33 -6.11 7.87
N GLY A 172 7.41 -5.96 9.19
CA GLY A 172 8.68 -5.94 9.90
C GLY A 172 9.45 -7.25 9.78
N ARG A 173 8.76 -8.38 9.95
CA ARG A 173 9.34 -9.72 9.75
C ARG A 173 9.67 -9.97 8.28
N LEU A 174 8.79 -9.55 7.37
CA LEU A 174 9.03 -9.68 5.93
C LEU A 174 10.31 -8.95 5.49
N ALA A 175 10.52 -7.74 6.01
CA ALA A 175 11.71 -6.94 5.76
C ALA A 175 13.01 -7.56 6.31
N GLN A 176 12.93 -8.37 7.37
CA GLN A 176 14.11 -9.07 7.93
C GLN A 176 14.54 -10.26 7.08
N ILE A 177 13.59 -10.91 6.39
CA ILE A 177 13.85 -12.06 5.52
C ILE A 177 14.38 -11.59 4.16
N LEU A 178 14.05 -10.36 3.75
CA LEU A 178 14.62 -9.72 2.57
C LEU A 178 16.04 -9.23 2.88
N PRO A 179 17.10 -9.74 2.20
CA PRO A 179 18.46 -9.30 2.47
C PRO A 179 18.63 -7.81 2.15
N LYS A 180 19.25 -7.08 3.08
CA LYS A 180 19.77 -5.73 2.83
C LYS A 180 20.92 -5.88 1.83
N THR A 181 20.65 -5.56 0.57
CA THR A 181 21.68 -5.33 -0.46
C THR A 181 22.18 -3.92 -0.33
#